data_AF-A0A966IH32-F1
#
_entry.id   AF-A0A966IH32-F1
#
_cell.length_a   1.000
_cell.length_b   1.000
_cell.length_c   1.000
_cell.angle_alpha   90.00
_cell.angle_beta   90.00
_cell.angle_gamma   90.00
#
_symmetry.space_group_name_H-M   'P 1'
#
loop_
_entity.id
_entity.type
_entity.pdbx_description
1 polymer ?
#
loop_
_entity_poly.entity_id
_entity_poly.type
_entity_poly.pdbx_seq_one_letter_code
_entity_poly.pdbx_strand_id
1 'polypeptide(L)'
;MSSATLHTSRQFHAQREPGTTKAFVLSLGAHLFLIALLTLGIHWKTSSSPAGVEVELWDASVPPPSITPIPKVEVKPEAAEIVIKKTKPPPEPPKEVIKKPEPKPEKKVETKPAEKKVDPKEDAAAKKAAAAAEKARLDQLARLKAAAGAEGGSGGKVGDGVGAGGNAPPGYADRVRKKIKPLIVFNAESTTGNPAVVVLVDLAPDGMILKRTVTSASTDPAWDRAVLIAIDRAESLPRD
;
A
#
# COMPACT_ATOMS: atom_id res chain seq x y z
N MET A 1 43.85 61.33 -18.70
CA MET A 1 42.72 60.44 -19.00
C MET A 1 43.29 59.11 -19.46
N SER A 2 43.15 58.05 -18.66
CA SER A 2 43.11 56.67 -19.14
C SER A 2 42.79 55.76 -17.95
N SER A 3 41.61 55.17 -18.04
CA SER A 3 40.97 54.30 -17.08
C SER A 3 41.59 52.90 -17.12
N ALA A 4 41.67 52.23 -15.98
CA ALA A 4 41.82 50.77 -15.92
C ALA A 4 40.75 50.20 -14.98
N THR A 5 39.63 49.78 -15.57
CA THR A 5 38.57 49.00 -14.94
C THR A 5 38.95 47.52 -15.00
N LEU A 6 39.17 46.88 -13.86
CA LEU A 6 39.35 45.44 -13.75
C LEU A 6 37.99 44.74 -13.90
N HIS A 7 37.74 44.12 -15.05
CA HIS A 7 36.58 43.25 -15.26
C HIS A 7 36.97 41.82 -14.84
N THR A 8 36.47 41.35 -13.70
CA THR A 8 36.62 39.95 -13.29
C THR A 8 35.51 39.12 -13.96
N SER A 9 35.87 38.34 -14.96
CA SER A 9 34.97 37.41 -15.64
C SER A 9 34.93 36.10 -14.87
N ARG A 10 33.90 35.89 -14.03
CA ARG A 10 33.59 34.57 -13.48
C ARG A 10 33.17 33.65 -14.62
N GLN A 11 34.06 32.74 -15.00
CA GLN A 11 33.76 31.67 -15.92
C GLN A 11 32.93 30.59 -15.19
N PHE A 12 31.65 30.49 -15.53
CA PHE A 12 30.82 29.35 -15.14
C PHE A 12 31.18 28.16 -16.02
N HIS A 13 32.05 27.28 -15.51
CA HIS A 13 32.24 25.96 -16.11
C HIS A 13 31.00 25.11 -15.81
N ALA A 14 30.08 25.03 -16.78
CA ALA A 14 29.05 24.00 -16.78
C ALA A 14 29.74 22.63 -16.98
N GLN A 15 30.08 21.98 -15.87
CA GLN A 15 30.54 20.60 -15.85
C GLN A 15 29.42 19.73 -16.44
N ARG A 16 29.55 19.33 -17.71
CA ARG A 16 28.68 18.31 -18.29
C ARG A 16 29.14 16.97 -17.74
N GLU A 17 28.48 16.50 -16.70
CA GLU A 17 28.80 15.20 -16.11
C GLU A 17 28.61 14.06 -17.13
N PRO A 18 29.54 13.11 -17.22
CA PRO A 18 29.40 11.94 -18.06
C PRO A 18 28.32 10.99 -17.48
N GLY A 19 27.16 10.95 -18.15
CA GLY A 19 26.31 9.74 -18.25
C GLY A 19 25.23 9.53 -17.19
N THR A 20 24.22 10.41 -17.17
CA THR A 20 22.95 10.24 -16.41
C THR A 20 22.22 8.93 -16.73
N THR A 21 22.55 8.25 -17.84
CA THR A 21 21.96 6.97 -18.24
C THR A 21 22.22 5.86 -17.23
N LYS A 22 23.41 5.82 -16.60
CA LYS A 22 23.74 4.82 -15.56
C LYS A 22 22.91 5.04 -14.31
N ALA A 23 22.74 6.29 -13.88
CA ALA A 23 21.90 6.66 -12.76
C ALA A 23 20.42 6.34 -13.01
N PHE A 24 19.94 6.57 -14.24
CA PHE A 24 18.56 6.25 -14.63
C PHE A 24 18.30 4.73 -14.63
N VAL A 25 19.22 3.94 -15.18
CA VAL A 25 19.13 2.47 -15.15
C VAL A 25 19.20 1.94 -13.73
N LEU A 26 20.10 2.47 -12.89
CA LEU A 26 20.18 2.09 -11.47
C LEU A 26 18.91 2.44 -10.70
N SER A 27 18.35 3.62 -10.95
CA SER A 27 17.08 4.03 -10.33
C SER A 27 15.93 3.12 -10.72
N LEU A 28 15.78 2.83 -12.02
CA LEU A 28 14.74 1.91 -12.50
C LEU A 28 14.94 0.50 -11.92
N GLY A 29 16.19 0.03 -11.85
CA GLY A 29 16.54 -1.23 -11.20
C GLY A 29 16.17 -1.26 -9.71
N ALA A 30 16.46 -0.20 -8.96
CA ALA A 30 16.11 -0.09 -7.55
C ALA A 30 14.59 -0.11 -7.32
N HIS A 31 13.81 0.52 -8.19
CA HIS A 31 12.34 0.49 -8.11
C HIS A 31 11.80 -0.91 -8.38
N LEU A 32 12.30 -1.59 -9.43
CA LEU A 32 11.91 -2.97 -9.72
C LEU A 32 12.29 -3.92 -8.58
N PHE A 33 13.46 -3.72 -7.97
CA PHE A 33 13.91 -4.49 -6.81
C PHE A 33 12.98 -4.30 -5.61
N LEU A 34 12.56 -3.05 -5.32
CA LEU A 34 11.63 -2.77 -4.22
C LEU A 34 10.26 -3.41 -4.46
N ILE A 35 9.74 -3.36 -5.69
CA ILE A 35 8.48 -4.03 -6.06
C ILE A 35 8.59 -5.55 -5.90
N ALA A 36 9.72 -6.15 -6.28
CA ALA A 36 9.96 -7.58 -6.10
C ALA A 36 9.98 -7.99 -4.62
N LEU A 37 10.66 -7.22 -3.76
CA LEU A 37 10.66 -7.47 -2.31
C LEU A 37 9.26 -7.32 -1.70
N LEU A 38 8.49 -6.32 -2.16
CA LEU A 38 7.14 -6.09 -1.66
C LEU A 38 6.19 -7.23 -2.06
N THR A 39 6.27 -7.70 -3.31
CA THR A 39 5.43 -8.81 -3.80
C THR A 39 5.79 -10.13 -3.11
N LEU A 40 7.07 -10.42 -2.88
CA LEU A 40 7.48 -11.61 -2.15
C LEU A 40 7.09 -11.55 -0.66
N GLY A 41 7.19 -10.37 -0.04
CA GLY A 41 6.79 -10.14 1.35
C GLY A 41 5.28 -10.22 1.59
N ILE A 42 4.46 -9.80 0.62
CA ILE A 42 3.00 -9.92 0.67
C ILE A 42 2.57 -11.36 0.35
N HIS A 43 3.21 -12.00 -0.63
CA HIS A 43 2.87 -13.36 -1.06
C HIS A 43 2.99 -14.37 0.10
N TRP A 44 3.96 -14.22 1.00
CA TRP A 44 4.08 -15.11 2.17
C TRP A 44 2.98 -14.90 3.22
N LYS A 45 2.39 -13.70 3.29
CA LYS A 45 1.28 -13.39 4.20
C LYS A 45 -0.07 -13.80 3.60
N THR A 46 -0.23 -13.76 2.27
CA THR A 46 -1.45 -14.20 1.58
C THR A 46 -1.48 -15.71 1.31
N SER A 47 -0.34 -16.40 1.32
CA SER A 47 -0.27 -17.86 1.20
C SER A 47 -0.70 -18.59 2.49
N SER A 48 -0.79 -17.87 3.61
CA SER A 48 -1.50 -18.35 4.80
C SER A 48 -2.99 -18.21 4.55
N SER A 49 -3.62 -19.28 4.04
CA SER A 49 -5.04 -19.34 3.70
C SER A 49 -5.92 -18.57 4.69
N PRO A 50 -6.72 -17.58 4.27
CA PRO A 50 -8.02 -17.46 4.88
C PRO A 50 -8.77 -18.72 4.44
N ALA A 51 -8.93 -19.68 5.35
CA ALA A 51 -10.01 -20.65 5.24
C ALA A 51 -11.25 -19.84 4.86
N GLY A 52 -11.85 -20.16 3.72
CA GLY A 52 -12.97 -19.42 3.16
C GLY A 52 -13.98 -19.17 4.27
N VAL A 53 -14.11 -17.90 4.68
CA VAL A 53 -15.35 -17.41 5.24
C VAL A 53 -16.27 -17.33 4.03
N GLU A 54 -16.83 -18.48 3.71
CA GLU A 54 -18.04 -18.58 2.92
C GLU A 54 -19.05 -17.68 3.65
N VAL A 55 -19.36 -16.57 2.99
CA VAL A 55 -20.51 -15.74 3.34
C VAL A 55 -21.73 -16.58 2.98
N GLU A 56 -22.04 -17.56 3.82
CA GLU A 56 -23.42 -18.00 3.97
C GLU A 56 -24.15 -16.83 4.64
N LEU A 57 -24.76 -16.06 3.76
CA LEU A 57 -25.90 -15.20 4.01
C LEU A 57 -26.84 -15.94 4.98
N TRP A 58 -26.76 -15.62 6.28
CA TRP A 58 -27.63 -16.22 7.30
C TRP A 58 -29.07 -15.83 6.99
N ASP A 59 -29.75 -16.71 6.26
CA ASP A 59 -31.18 -16.83 6.16
C ASP A 59 -31.71 -17.27 7.54
N ALA A 60 -32.82 -16.69 7.95
CA ALA A 60 -33.34 -16.78 9.30
C ALA A 60 -33.90 -18.18 9.61
N SER A 61 -33.17 -19.01 10.34
CA SER A 61 -33.78 -20.11 11.11
C SER A 61 -32.85 -20.62 12.21
N VAL A 62 -33.06 -20.14 13.44
CA VAL A 62 -32.54 -20.80 14.64
C VAL A 62 -33.61 -21.80 15.10
N PRO A 63 -33.40 -23.13 15.02
CA PRO A 63 -34.26 -24.08 15.71
C PRO A 63 -34.03 -23.97 17.24
N PRO A 64 -35.08 -24.11 18.06
CA PRO A 64 -34.96 -23.99 19.52
C PRO A 64 -34.03 -25.09 20.09
N PRO A 65 -33.21 -24.78 21.12
CA PRO A 65 -32.28 -25.75 21.68
C PRO A 65 -33.03 -26.90 22.37
N SER A 66 -32.80 -28.12 21.89
CA SER A 66 -33.16 -29.34 22.59
C SER A 66 -32.21 -29.55 23.77
N ILE A 67 -32.74 -29.46 24.99
CA ILE A 67 -32.00 -29.75 26.22
C ILE A 67 -31.96 -31.27 26.39
N THR A 68 -30.87 -31.91 25.98
CA THR A 68 -30.52 -33.25 26.47
C THR A 68 -29.79 -33.13 27.81
N PRO A 69 -30.24 -33.83 28.87
CA PRO A 69 -29.59 -33.77 30.18
C PRO A 69 -28.22 -34.45 30.14
N ILE A 70 -27.20 -33.72 30.60
CA ILE A 70 -25.80 -34.19 30.73
C ILE A 70 -25.72 -35.19 31.89
N PRO A 71 -25.26 -36.44 31.69
CA PRO A 71 -24.87 -37.30 32.79
C PRO A 71 -23.54 -36.81 33.38
N LYS A 72 -23.54 -36.64 34.69
CA LYS A 72 -22.40 -36.30 35.55
C LYS A 72 -21.27 -37.33 35.34
N VAL A 73 -20.09 -36.90 34.91
CA VAL A 73 -18.86 -37.70 35.01
C VAL A 73 -17.78 -36.85 35.68
N GLU A 74 -17.29 -37.40 36.79
CA GLU A 74 -16.27 -36.86 37.68
C GLU A 74 -14.92 -36.69 37.00
N VAL A 75 -14.23 -35.64 37.41
CA VAL A 75 -12.84 -35.33 37.11
C VAL A 75 -11.92 -36.27 37.90
N LYS A 76 -10.95 -36.90 37.22
CA LYS A 76 -9.74 -37.43 37.87
C LYS A 76 -8.52 -37.17 36.96
N PRO A 77 -7.52 -36.39 37.41
CA PRO A 77 -6.31 -36.07 36.65
C PRO A 77 -5.19 -37.11 36.94
N GLU A 78 -4.02 -36.91 36.28
CA GLU A 78 -2.71 -37.58 36.50
C GLU A 78 -2.45 -38.78 35.56
N ALA A 79 -1.74 -38.59 34.45
CA ALA A 79 -0.27 -38.47 34.24
C ALA A 79 0.37 -39.81 33.84
N ALA A 80 1.36 -39.72 32.95
CA ALA A 80 2.34 -40.76 32.61
C ALA A 80 1.76 -41.96 31.80
N GLU A 81 2.38 -42.57 30.80
CA GLU A 81 3.76 -42.54 30.36
C GLU A 81 3.94 -43.49 29.12
N ILE A 82 4.78 -43.08 28.17
CA ILE A 82 5.70 -43.88 27.32
C ILE A 82 5.17 -44.68 26.10
N VAL A 83 6.06 -44.70 25.11
CA VAL A 83 6.33 -45.68 24.03
C VAL A 83 5.42 -45.56 22.78
N ILE A 84 5.88 -45.18 21.56
CA ILE A 84 6.89 -45.84 20.71
C ILE A 84 7.25 -44.95 19.47
N LYS A 85 8.56 -44.84 19.18
CA LYS A 85 9.28 -44.59 17.89
C LYS A 85 9.32 -43.17 17.28
N LYS A 86 10.37 -42.73 16.55
CA LYS A 86 11.83 -43.00 16.45
C LYS A 86 12.37 -42.07 15.35
N THR A 87 13.23 -41.13 15.74
CA THR A 87 14.45 -40.57 15.12
C THR A 87 14.82 -40.78 13.62
N LYS A 88 15.05 -39.62 12.95
CA LYS A 88 16.11 -39.19 11.97
C LYS A 88 16.15 -39.59 10.45
N PRO A 89 16.69 -38.69 9.57
CA PRO A 89 16.83 -38.75 8.08
C PRO A 89 18.28 -39.14 7.63
N PRO A 90 18.78 -38.85 6.39
CA PRO A 90 18.43 -39.21 4.99
C PRO A 90 19.56 -40.04 4.28
N PRO A 91 19.47 -40.38 2.97
CA PRO A 91 20.63 -40.13 2.07
C PRO A 91 20.30 -39.76 0.59
N GLU A 92 21.21 -38.99 -0.04
CA GLU A 92 21.31 -38.68 -1.49
C GLU A 92 22.19 -39.73 -2.26
N PRO A 93 22.74 -39.46 -3.48
CA PRO A 93 22.25 -39.64 -4.86
C PRO A 93 23.14 -40.66 -5.66
N PRO A 94 23.04 -40.85 -7.01
CA PRO A 94 24.02 -40.16 -7.90
C PRO A 94 23.69 -39.98 -9.43
N LYS A 95 24.17 -38.85 -9.98
CA LYS A 95 24.95 -38.61 -11.24
C LYS A 95 24.42 -38.99 -12.65
N GLU A 96 24.50 -38.00 -13.57
CA GLU A 96 25.22 -38.01 -14.88
C GLU A 96 25.11 -36.58 -15.51
N VAL A 97 26.16 -35.76 -15.72
CA VAL A 97 27.35 -35.80 -16.60
C VAL A 97 27.07 -35.42 -18.08
N ILE A 98 27.39 -34.14 -18.38
CA ILE A 98 28.13 -33.59 -19.55
C ILE A 98 27.57 -33.81 -20.97
N LYS A 99 27.35 -32.70 -21.71
CA LYS A 99 28.02 -32.38 -22.99
C LYS A 99 27.62 -31.01 -23.58
N LYS A 100 28.60 -30.12 -23.68
CA LYS A 100 28.70 -29.00 -24.63
C LYS A 100 29.64 -29.45 -25.76
N PRO A 101 29.36 -29.14 -27.05
CA PRO A 101 30.23 -28.20 -27.77
C PRO A 101 29.50 -27.29 -28.78
N GLU A 102 29.96 -26.03 -28.88
CA GLU A 102 29.76 -25.10 -30.02
C GLU A 102 30.69 -25.49 -31.18
N PRO A 103 30.43 -25.10 -32.47
CA PRO A 103 30.95 -23.82 -33.01
C PRO A 103 30.13 -23.12 -34.15
N LYS A 104 30.07 -21.76 -34.09
CA LYS A 104 30.34 -20.67 -35.10
C LYS A 104 30.07 -20.85 -36.64
N PRO A 105 30.09 -19.77 -37.47
CA PRO A 105 29.34 -18.49 -37.56
C PRO A 105 28.83 -18.19 -39.01
N GLU A 106 28.19 -17.02 -39.25
CA GLU A 106 28.00 -16.25 -40.54
C GLU A 106 26.63 -15.52 -40.45
N LYS A 107 26.34 -14.32 -40.96
CA LYS A 107 26.93 -13.43 -41.97
C LYS A 107 26.37 -12.01 -41.77
N LYS A 108 27.19 -11.04 -42.16
CA LYS A 108 26.97 -9.58 -42.18
C LYS A 108 26.05 -9.20 -43.36
N VAL A 109 25.06 -8.31 -43.16
CA VAL A 109 24.44 -7.54 -44.25
C VAL A 109 24.30 -6.08 -43.82
N GLU A 110 25.10 -5.24 -44.45
CA GLU A 110 25.00 -3.77 -44.45
C GLU A 110 23.87 -3.35 -45.38
N THR A 111 22.96 -2.51 -44.89
CA THR A 111 22.03 -1.74 -45.72
C THR A 111 22.30 -0.26 -45.54
N LYS A 112 22.77 0.38 -46.61
CA LYS A 112 22.98 1.84 -46.75
C LYS A 112 21.64 2.60 -46.58
N PRO A 113 21.60 3.71 -45.83
CA PRO A 113 20.49 4.65 -45.88
C PRO A 113 20.66 5.62 -47.06
N ALA A 114 19.63 5.74 -47.90
CA ALA A 114 19.53 6.79 -48.90
C ALA A 114 19.11 8.12 -48.23
N GLU A 115 19.94 9.15 -48.33
CA GLU A 115 19.61 10.52 -47.91
C GLU A 115 18.52 11.12 -48.80
N LYS A 116 17.32 11.25 -48.26
CA LYS A 116 16.26 12.09 -48.80
C LYS A 116 16.45 13.48 -48.22
N LYS A 117 16.86 14.44 -49.04
CA LYS A 117 16.90 15.87 -48.67
C LYS A 117 15.47 16.30 -48.32
N VAL A 118 15.24 16.65 -47.06
CA VAL A 118 13.98 17.20 -46.56
C VAL A 118 14.13 18.72 -46.53
N ASP A 119 13.27 19.42 -47.26
CA ASP A 119 13.24 20.87 -47.33
C ASP A 119 12.89 21.48 -45.95
N PRO A 120 13.76 22.31 -45.34
CA PRO A 120 13.59 22.80 -43.96
C PRO A 120 12.33 23.66 -43.69
N LYS A 121 11.60 24.05 -44.75
CA LYS A 121 10.39 24.88 -44.65
C LYS A 121 9.12 24.05 -44.40
N GLU A 122 9.05 22.81 -44.88
CA GLU A 122 7.89 21.94 -44.62
C GLU A 122 7.93 21.37 -43.21
N ASP A 123 9.12 21.03 -42.68
CA ASP A 123 9.29 20.58 -41.29
C ASP A 123 8.85 21.62 -40.26
N ALA A 124 9.11 22.90 -40.54
CA ALA A 124 8.72 23.99 -39.63
C ALA A 124 7.21 24.22 -39.60
N ALA A 125 6.52 24.04 -40.73
CA ALA A 125 5.07 24.13 -40.83
C ALA A 125 4.39 22.91 -40.18
N ALA A 126 4.92 21.70 -40.43
CA ALA A 126 4.42 20.46 -39.84
C ALA A 126 4.58 20.44 -38.31
N LYS A 127 5.71 20.92 -37.78
CA LYS A 127 5.93 21.01 -36.32
C LYS A 127 5.00 22.01 -35.63
N LYS A 128 4.71 23.15 -36.27
CA LYS A 128 3.75 24.13 -35.73
C LYS A 128 2.31 23.59 -35.74
N ALA A 129 1.92 22.90 -36.81
CA ALA A 129 0.61 22.25 -36.89
C ALA A 129 0.45 21.13 -35.85
N ALA A 130 1.49 20.31 -35.65
CA ALA A 130 1.50 19.25 -34.63
C ALA A 130 1.42 19.82 -33.21
N ALA A 131 2.19 20.87 -32.90
CA ALA A 131 2.15 21.52 -31.59
C ALA A 131 0.78 22.18 -31.29
N ALA A 132 0.13 22.76 -32.30
CA ALA A 132 -1.21 23.32 -32.15
C ALA A 132 -2.27 22.23 -31.91
N ALA A 133 -2.18 21.10 -32.63
CA ALA A 133 -3.08 19.97 -32.45
C ALA A 133 -2.89 19.28 -31.08
N GLU A 134 -1.65 19.18 -30.60
CA GLU A 134 -1.34 18.60 -29.29
C GLU A 134 -1.87 19.48 -28.15
N LYS A 135 -1.70 20.80 -28.25
CA LYS A 135 -2.28 21.74 -27.28
C LYS A 135 -3.81 21.66 -27.25
N ALA A 136 -4.46 21.60 -28.42
CA ALA A 136 -5.90 21.43 -28.50
C ALA A 136 -6.39 20.12 -27.85
N ARG A 137 -5.65 19.02 -28.02
CA ARG A 137 -5.94 17.75 -27.33
C ARG A 137 -5.76 17.84 -25.83
N LEU A 138 -4.69 18.49 -25.36
CA LEU A 138 -4.45 18.68 -23.93
C LEU A 138 -5.55 19.53 -23.28
N ASP A 139 -5.99 20.61 -23.94
CA ASP A 139 -7.09 21.45 -23.46
C ASP A 139 -8.42 20.68 -23.42
N GLN A 140 -8.69 19.83 -24.42
CA GLN A 140 -9.86 18.94 -24.42
C GLN A 140 -9.81 17.92 -23.26
N LEU A 141 -8.66 17.31 -23.02
CA LEU A 141 -8.46 16.37 -21.92
C LEU A 141 -8.56 17.06 -20.55
N ALA A 142 -8.01 18.27 -20.41
CA ALA A 142 -8.12 19.06 -19.20
C ALA A 142 -9.58 19.43 -18.90
N ARG A 143 -10.35 19.81 -19.94
CA ARG A 143 -11.78 20.10 -19.81
C ARG A 143 -12.61 18.88 -19.47
N LEU A 144 -12.31 17.72 -20.08
CA LEU A 144 -12.94 16.44 -19.75
C LEU A 144 -12.60 16.01 -18.32
N LYS A 145 -11.36 16.18 -17.88
CA LYS A 145 -10.94 15.88 -16.49
C LYS A 145 -11.58 16.82 -15.48
N ALA A 146 -11.71 18.10 -15.81
CA ALA A 146 -12.39 19.09 -14.97
C ALA A 146 -13.91 18.80 -14.89
N ALA A 147 -14.55 18.45 -16.00
CA ALA A 147 -15.95 18.05 -16.03
C ALA A 147 -16.18 16.73 -15.26
N ALA A 148 -15.31 15.74 -15.44
CA ALA A 148 -15.37 14.48 -14.68
C ALA A 148 -15.10 14.66 -13.18
N GLY A 149 -14.28 15.64 -12.79
CA GLY A 149 -14.08 16.01 -11.39
C GLY A 149 -15.22 16.83 -10.78
N ALA A 150 -16.03 17.49 -11.60
CA ALA A 150 -17.21 18.24 -11.16
C ALA A 150 -18.47 17.37 -11.07
N GLU A 151 -18.60 16.35 -11.93
CA GLU A 151 -19.78 15.48 -12.00
C GLU A 151 -19.59 14.12 -11.29
N GLY A 152 -18.34 13.71 -11.08
CA GLY A 152 -17.95 12.48 -10.39
C GLY A 152 -17.54 12.72 -8.93
N GLY A 153 -18.46 13.19 -8.09
CA GLY A 153 -18.27 13.22 -6.65
C GLY A 153 -18.27 11.81 -6.04
N SER A 154 -17.17 11.07 -6.16
CA SER A 154 -16.77 9.98 -5.24
C SER A 154 -15.46 9.36 -5.75
N GLY A 155 -14.35 9.70 -5.11
CA GLY A 155 -13.04 9.21 -5.52
C GLY A 155 -11.95 9.78 -4.64
N GLY A 156 -12.12 9.64 -3.32
CA GLY A 156 -11.14 10.07 -2.34
C GLY A 156 -9.81 9.39 -2.59
N LYS A 157 -8.84 10.14 -3.10
CA LYS A 157 -7.42 9.79 -3.04
C LYS A 157 -7.04 9.75 -1.56
N VAL A 158 -6.86 8.56 -1.01
CA VAL A 158 -6.26 8.39 0.32
C VAL A 158 -4.84 8.93 0.23
N GLY A 159 -4.63 10.09 0.83
CA GLY A 159 -3.32 10.72 0.96
C GLY A 159 -2.97 10.79 2.43
N ASP A 160 -1.88 10.12 2.80
CA ASP A 160 -1.11 10.36 4.01
C ASP A 160 -0.85 11.86 4.14
N GLY A 161 -1.56 12.52 5.06
CA GLY A 161 -1.44 13.96 5.22
C GLY A 161 -2.45 14.53 6.20
N VAL A 162 -1.94 14.96 7.34
CA VAL A 162 -2.59 15.90 8.26
C VAL A 162 -3.26 17.03 7.47
N GLY A 163 -4.57 17.14 7.60
CA GLY A 163 -5.33 18.37 7.34
C GLY A 163 -5.37 18.86 5.90
N ALA A 164 -5.98 18.09 4.98
CA ALA A 164 -6.48 18.65 3.74
C ALA A 164 -8.01 18.87 3.87
N GLY A 165 -8.38 20.11 4.20
CA GLY A 165 -9.76 20.58 4.17
C GLY A 165 -10.31 20.55 2.75
N GLY A 166 -10.81 19.39 2.33
CA GLY A 166 -11.79 19.30 1.26
C GLY A 166 -13.17 19.57 1.84
N ASN A 167 -14.01 20.28 1.11
CA ASN A 167 -15.44 20.49 1.42
C ASN A 167 -16.28 19.19 1.33
N ALA A 168 -15.64 18.02 1.45
CA ALA A 168 -16.34 16.76 1.57
C ALA A 168 -16.91 16.67 3.00
N PRO A 169 -18.17 16.27 3.16
CA PRO A 169 -18.70 16.01 4.49
C PRO A 169 -17.78 15.00 5.19
N PRO A 170 -17.45 15.21 6.48
CA PRO A 170 -16.57 14.30 7.21
C PRO A 170 -17.14 12.90 7.13
N GLY A 171 -16.32 11.95 6.67
CA GLY A 171 -16.73 10.55 6.61
C GLY A 171 -17.11 10.03 7.99
N TYR A 172 -17.83 8.91 8.06
CA TYR A 172 -18.23 8.30 9.33
C TYR A 172 -17.06 8.16 10.32
N ALA A 173 -15.92 7.66 9.84
CA ALA A 173 -14.71 7.50 10.64
C ALA A 173 -14.17 8.84 11.20
N ASP A 174 -14.29 9.95 10.47
CA ASP A 174 -13.91 11.29 10.97
C ASP A 174 -14.82 11.75 12.09
N ARG A 175 -16.13 11.53 11.96
CA ARG A 175 -17.12 11.86 13.00
C ARG A 175 -16.84 11.06 14.28
N VAL A 176 -16.55 9.76 14.14
CA VAL A 176 -16.15 8.88 15.27
C VAL A 176 -14.84 9.37 15.91
N ARG A 177 -13.79 9.64 15.12
CA ARG A 177 -12.51 10.15 15.63
C ARG A 177 -12.69 11.47 16.38
N LYS A 178 -13.49 12.40 15.86
CA LYS A 178 -13.76 13.69 16.48
C LYS A 178 -14.46 13.55 17.83
N LYS A 179 -15.32 12.55 18.00
CA LYS A 179 -16.03 12.26 19.25
C LYS A 179 -15.14 11.58 20.29
N ILE A 180 -14.37 10.57 19.89
CA ILE A 180 -13.58 9.74 20.83
C ILE A 180 -12.24 10.40 21.20
N LYS A 181 -11.53 11.02 20.24
CA LYS A 181 -10.19 11.59 20.47
C LYS A 181 -10.08 12.53 21.69
N PRO A 182 -11.00 13.50 21.91
CA PRO A 182 -10.91 14.37 23.08
C PRO A 182 -11.19 13.66 24.42
N LEU A 183 -11.78 12.47 24.40
CA LEU A 183 -12.08 11.68 25.61
C LEU A 183 -10.91 10.80 26.06
N ILE A 184 -9.91 10.62 25.19
CA ILE A 184 -8.70 9.84 25.50
C ILE A 184 -7.81 10.66 26.42
N VAL A 185 -7.73 10.23 27.68
CA VAL A 185 -6.79 10.77 28.66
C VAL A 185 -5.62 9.81 28.74
N PHE A 186 -4.50 10.19 28.14
CA PHE A 186 -3.29 9.38 28.09
C PHE A 186 -2.05 10.27 28.13
N ASN A 187 -1.02 9.84 28.87
CA ASN A 187 0.26 10.53 28.89
C ASN A 187 1.15 9.99 27.76
N ALA A 188 1.35 10.78 26.71
CA ALA A 188 2.16 10.37 25.57
C ALA A 188 3.67 10.33 25.87
N GLU A 189 4.14 11.02 26.91
CA GLU A 189 5.57 11.10 27.24
C GLU A 189 6.10 9.81 27.87
N SER A 190 5.23 9.01 28.48
CA SER A 190 5.58 7.71 29.07
C SER A 190 5.70 6.57 28.04
N THR A 191 5.38 6.83 26.77
CA THR A 191 5.22 5.78 25.76
C THR A 191 6.13 6.03 24.57
N THR A 192 6.93 5.02 24.24
CA THR A 192 7.84 5.09 23.09
C THR A 192 7.14 4.58 21.84
N GLY A 193 7.06 5.41 20.81
CA GLY A 193 6.49 5.06 19.50
C GLY A 193 5.00 5.38 19.35
N ASN A 194 4.32 4.66 18.45
CA ASN A 194 2.90 4.86 18.13
C ASN A 194 2.10 3.59 18.49
N PRO A 195 1.52 3.49 19.70
CA PRO A 195 0.69 2.35 20.07
C PRO A 195 -0.60 2.36 19.26
N ALA A 196 -0.93 1.24 18.61
CA ALA A 196 -2.15 1.08 17.84
C ALA A 196 -2.98 -0.08 18.42
N VAL A 197 -4.26 0.19 18.70
CA VAL A 197 -5.23 -0.79 19.21
C VAL A 197 -6.41 -0.86 18.25
N VAL A 198 -6.91 -2.08 18.01
CA VAL A 198 -8.09 -2.31 17.16
C VAL A 198 -9.22 -2.83 18.04
N VAL A 199 -10.31 -2.06 18.11
CA VAL A 199 -11.49 -2.37 18.91
C VAL A 199 -12.69 -2.46 17.98
N LEU A 200 -13.38 -3.61 18.01
CA LEU A 200 -14.68 -3.80 17.38
C LEU A 200 -15.75 -3.27 18.33
N VAL A 201 -16.62 -2.39 17.83
CA VAL A 201 -17.70 -1.78 18.61
C VAL A 201 -19.03 -2.12 17.95
N ASP A 202 -19.90 -2.82 18.70
CA ASP A 202 -21.27 -3.11 18.28
C ASP A 202 -22.17 -1.95 18.70
N LEU A 203 -22.90 -1.40 17.74
CA LEU A 203 -23.78 -0.26 17.93
C LEU A 203 -25.25 -0.67 17.80
N ALA A 204 -26.10 -0.07 18.63
CA ALA A 204 -27.53 -0.12 18.43
C ALA A 204 -27.94 0.75 17.22
N PRO A 205 -29.14 0.55 16.65
CA PRO A 205 -29.64 1.35 15.52
C PRO A 205 -29.70 2.85 15.80
N ASP A 206 -29.72 3.25 17.07
CA ASP A 206 -29.71 4.63 17.51
C ASP A 206 -28.30 5.23 17.65
N GLY A 207 -27.25 4.41 17.54
CA GLY A 207 -25.84 4.78 17.70
C GLY A 207 -25.28 4.53 19.10
N MET A 208 -26.05 3.99 20.05
CA MET A 208 -25.53 3.64 21.38
C MET A 208 -24.55 2.47 21.33
N ILE A 209 -23.52 2.51 22.17
CA ILE A 209 -22.52 1.45 22.26
C ILE A 209 -23.09 0.29 23.07
N LEU A 210 -23.27 -0.88 22.44
CA LEU A 210 -23.78 -2.09 23.09
C LEU A 210 -22.64 -2.96 23.64
N LYS A 211 -21.61 -3.15 22.82
CA LYS A 211 -20.48 -4.02 23.15
C LYS A 211 -19.21 -3.47 22.51
N ARG A 212 -18.10 -3.73 23.18
CA ARG A 212 -16.76 -3.46 22.67
C ARG A 212 -15.88 -4.68 22.90
N THR A 213 -15.16 -5.08 21.86
CA THR A 213 -14.26 -6.23 21.90
C THR A 213 -12.91 -5.79 21.34
N VAL A 214 -11.83 -6.02 22.10
CA VAL A 214 -10.48 -5.74 21.60
C VAL A 214 -10.07 -6.88 20.68
N THR A 215 -9.88 -6.59 19.40
CA THR A 215 -9.48 -7.58 18.38
C THR A 215 -7.96 -7.66 18.28
N SER A 216 -7.27 -6.53 18.47
CA SER A 216 -5.81 -6.46 18.53
C SER A 216 -5.39 -5.48 19.61
N ALA A 217 -4.69 -5.97 20.62
CA ALA A 217 -4.08 -5.15 21.66
C ALA A 217 -2.90 -4.34 21.12
N SER A 218 -2.60 -3.20 21.72
CA SER A 218 -1.41 -2.42 21.37
C SER A 218 -0.18 -2.85 22.15
N THR A 219 0.96 -2.24 21.83
CA THR A 219 2.22 -2.41 22.56
C THR A 219 2.15 -1.83 23.98
N ASP A 220 1.18 -0.95 24.28
CA ASP A 220 1.04 -0.29 25.58
C ASP A 220 -0.35 -0.55 26.21
N PRO A 221 -0.43 -1.34 27.29
CA PRO A 221 -1.69 -1.60 27.99
C PRO A 221 -2.34 -0.36 28.63
N ALA A 222 -1.58 0.69 28.93
CA ALA A 222 -2.14 1.96 29.41
C ALA A 222 -2.87 2.70 28.29
N TRP A 223 -2.38 2.62 27.04
CA TRP A 223 -3.05 3.16 25.87
C TRP A 223 -4.37 2.45 25.61
N ASP A 224 -4.38 1.11 25.64
CA ASP A 224 -5.59 0.31 25.41
C ASP A 224 -6.68 0.65 26.42
N ARG A 225 -6.32 0.74 27.71
CA ARG A 225 -7.26 1.15 28.77
C ARG A 225 -7.78 2.56 28.58
N ALA A 226 -6.94 3.51 28.19
CA ALA A 226 -7.36 4.89 27.92
C ALA A 226 -8.37 4.96 26.77
N VAL A 227 -8.15 4.18 25.70
CA VAL A 227 -9.08 4.08 24.57
C VAL A 227 -10.40 3.44 24.99
N LEU A 228 -10.38 2.36 25.78
CA LEU A 228 -11.60 1.75 26.30
C LEU A 228 -12.40 2.71 27.18
N ILE A 229 -11.75 3.42 28.10
CA ILE A 229 -12.41 4.44 28.94
C ILE A 229 -12.99 5.56 28.08
N ALA A 230 -12.30 5.98 27.01
CA ALA A 230 -12.80 7.00 26.09
C ALA A 230 -14.05 6.52 25.33
N ILE A 231 -14.09 5.25 24.93
CA ILE A 231 -15.26 4.63 24.29
C ILE A 231 -16.44 4.58 25.26
N ASP A 232 -16.22 4.22 26.53
CA ASP A 232 -17.31 4.25 27.54
C ASP A 232 -17.85 5.65 27.74
N ARG A 233 -16.96 6.64 27.89
CA ARG A 233 -17.33 8.06 28.06
C ARG A 233 -18.04 8.63 26.84
N ALA A 234 -17.84 8.05 25.66
CA ALA A 234 -18.52 8.50 24.47
C ALA A 234 -20.00 8.12 24.51
N GLU A 235 -20.36 6.99 25.13
CA GLU A 235 -21.69 6.35 25.27
C GLU A 235 -22.42 6.03 23.96
N SER A 236 -22.30 6.91 22.97
CA SER A 236 -22.89 6.83 21.64
C SER A 236 -21.91 7.33 20.58
N LEU A 237 -21.99 6.72 19.41
CA LEU A 237 -21.28 7.15 18.21
C LEU A 237 -22.24 7.82 17.22
N PRO A 238 -21.71 8.64 16.29
CA PRO A 238 -22.50 9.18 15.18
C PRO A 238 -23.21 8.04 14.45
N ARG A 239 -24.34 8.33 13.81
CA ARG A 239 -24.99 7.38 12.89
C ARG A 239 -24.31 7.44 11.53
N ASP A 240 -24.23 6.30 10.87
CA ASP A 240 -23.72 6.19 9.51
C ASP A 240 -24.61 6.98 8.54
#